data_AF-A0A543G9U7-F1
#
_entry.id   AF-A0A543G9U7-F1
#
_cell.length_a   1.000
_cell.length_b   1.000
_cell.length_c   1.000
_cell.angle_alpha   90.00
_cell.angle_beta   90.00
_cell.angle_gamma   90.00
#
_symmetry.space_group_name_H-M   'P 1'
#
loop_
_entity.id
_entity.type
_entity.pdbx_description
1 polymer ?
#
loop_
_entity_poly.entity_id
_entity_poly.type
_entity_poly.pdbx_seq_one_letter_code
_entity_poly.pdbx_strand_id
1 'polypeptide(L)'
;MDLSRRTVLLGVPALAATALITPAAAAAEPHQSPIHIRSRDAVTARDLPALEVDYPRQVDLRVHYVRKDEKDPAGCSVRGHEEVVQADVPAGAAGIRLGGTRYELVQFHFHTPAEHQLDWNRFPLEQHWVHRGPNGETLVIGLFLAPGGTGGTVQDAVLGGLPEECGPDRQVTGDLVAALPRDLSTFRYEGSLTTDPYSEPVSWLVLARHGKAAATNAKAYRRLFPEGDAREPQPLNGRVVQYRPQ
;
A
#
# COMPACT_ATOMS: atom_id res chain seq x y z
N MET A 1 74.75 -6.88 49.64
CA MET A 1 73.62 -5.92 49.55
C MET A 1 74.17 -4.69 48.85
N ASP A 2 73.79 -4.27 47.66
CA ASP A 2 72.79 -4.68 46.68
C ASP A 2 73.24 -4.09 45.33
N LEU A 3 73.05 -4.82 44.23
CA LEU A 3 73.51 -4.48 42.87
C LEU A 3 72.46 -3.57 42.19
N SER A 4 72.71 -2.26 42.12
CA SER A 4 71.85 -1.35 41.35
C SER A 4 72.16 -1.44 39.84
N ARG A 5 71.34 -2.21 39.12
CA ARG A 5 71.32 -2.27 37.65
C ARG A 5 70.64 -1.02 37.08
N ARG A 6 71.36 -0.29 36.22
CA ARG A 6 70.80 0.78 35.38
C ARG A 6 70.11 0.16 34.15
N THR A 7 68.80 0.35 34.03
CA THR A 7 67.99 -0.04 32.87
C THR A 7 68.03 1.05 31.81
N VAL A 8 68.45 0.70 30.60
CA VAL A 8 68.39 1.56 29.40
C VAL A 8 67.03 1.37 28.75
N LEU A 9 66.23 2.45 28.63
CA LEU A 9 65.02 2.45 27.80
C LEU A 9 65.39 2.75 26.34
N LEU A 10 65.19 1.76 25.47
CA LEU A 10 65.17 1.93 24.02
C LEU A 10 63.78 2.42 23.61
N GLY A 11 63.68 3.63 23.08
CA GLY A 11 62.46 4.17 22.48
C GLY A 11 62.18 3.52 21.12
N VAL A 12 61.00 2.92 20.98
CA VAL A 12 60.48 2.39 19.71
C VAL A 12 59.82 3.53 18.93
N PRO A 13 60.11 3.73 17.63
CA PRO A 13 59.48 4.79 16.85
C PRO A 13 58.03 4.42 16.54
N ALA A 14 57.11 5.35 16.80
CA ALA A 14 55.70 5.20 16.47
C ALA A 14 55.50 5.36 14.95
N LEU A 15 55.09 4.29 14.26
CA LEU A 15 54.57 4.38 12.90
C LEU A 15 53.18 5.01 12.96
N ALA A 16 53.02 6.19 12.35
CA ALA A 16 51.71 6.79 12.09
C ALA A 16 51.02 6.01 10.95
N ALA A 17 50.03 5.19 11.29
CA ALA A 17 49.16 4.55 10.32
C ALA A 17 48.10 5.57 9.86
N THR A 18 48.24 6.08 8.64
CA THR A 18 47.16 6.81 7.95
C THR A 18 46.07 5.80 7.59
N ALA A 19 44.96 5.81 8.35
CA ALA A 19 43.75 5.09 7.99
C ALA A 19 43.12 5.74 6.75
N LEU A 20 43.05 4.98 5.66
CA LEU A 20 42.25 5.34 4.50
C LEU A 20 40.76 5.23 4.90
N ILE A 21 40.09 6.37 5.02
CA ILE A 21 38.65 6.43 5.20
C ILE A 21 38.03 6.05 3.86
N THR A 22 37.53 4.82 3.73
CA THR A 22 36.65 4.45 2.62
C THR A 22 35.31 5.18 2.81
N PRO A 23 34.76 5.85 1.78
CA PRO A 23 33.44 6.44 1.90
C PRO A 23 32.45 5.29 2.10
N ALA A 24 31.61 5.38 3.14
CA ALA A 24 30.48 4.47 3.30
C ALA A 24 29.64 4.53 2.01
N ALA A 25 29.35 3.38 1.41
CA ALA A 25 28.41 3.32 0.31
C ALA A 25 27.09 3.95 0.79
N ALA A 26 26.66 5.02 0.13
CA ALA A 26 25.37 5.63 0.41
C ALA A 26 24.29 4.55 0.29
N ALA A 27 23.47 4.40 1.33
CA ALA A 27 22.33 3.48 1.27
C ALA A 27 21.46 3.86 0.07
N ALA A 28 20.99 2.86 -0.68
CA ALA A 28 20.06 3.09 -1.78
C ALA A 28 18.82 3.83 -1.24
N GLU A 29 18.34 4.83 -1.99
CA GLU A 29 17.12 5.54 -1.60
C GLU A 29 15.91 4.58 -1.60
N PRO A 30 15.02 4.67 -0.61
CA PRO A 30 13.91 3.72 -0.49
C PRO A 30 12.84 3.98 -1.55
N HIS A 31 12.16 2.93 -2.00
CA HIS A 31 11.10 2.97 -2.99
C HIS A 31 9.71 2.97 -2.34
N GLN A 32 9.41 4.00 -1.55
CA GLN A 32 8.21 4.04 -0.74
C GLN A 32 6.93 4.43 -1.52
N SER A 33 5.78 4.05 -0.98
CA SER A 33 4.43 4.38 -1.45
C SER A 33 3.65 5.13 -0.36
N PRO A 34 2.60 5.90 -0.70
CA PRO A 34 2.09 6.18 -2.05
C PRO A 34 3.00 7.16 -2.80
N ILE A 35 2.68 7.46 -4.07
CA ILE A 35 3.40 8.45 -4.88
C ILE A 35 2.45 9.47 -5.51
N HIS A 36 3.00 10.60 -5.95
CA HIS A 36 2.29 11.52 -6.84
C HIS A 36 2.45 11.04 -8.28
N ILE A 37 1.36 10.52 -8.85
CA ILE A 37 1.29 10.10 -10.25
C ILE A 37 1.02 11.32 -11.12
N ARG A 38 1.97 11.64 -12.00
CA ARG A 38 1.83 12.67 -13.03
C ARG A 38 1.65 11.98 -14.37
N SER A 39 0.43 12.00 -14.90
CA SER A 39 0.08 11.23 -16.10
C SER A 39 0.92 11.62 -17.31
N ARG A 40 1.24 12.91 -17.45
CA ARG A 40 2.12 13.46 -18.50
C ARG A 40 3.57 12.95 -18.44
N ASP A 41 4.04 12.54 -17.27
CA ASP A 41 5.41 12.09 -17.05
C ASP A 41 5.52 10.55 -17.12
N ALA A 42 4.37 9.85 -17.15
CA ALA A 42 4.33 8.41 -17.22
C ALA A 42 4.75 7.89 -18.61
N VAL A 43 5.63 6.88 -18.62
CA VAL A 43 6.13 6.28 -19.86
C VAL A 43 5.13 5.23 -20.35
N THR A 44 4.57 5.43 -21.54
CA THR A 44 3.62 4.45 -22.11
C THR A 44 4.35 3.15 -22.47
N ALA A 45 3.90 2.03 -21.89
CA ALA A 45 4.52 0.72 -22.03
C ALA A 45 3.50 -0.35 -22.49
N ARG A 46 3.36 -0.49 -23.82
CA ARG A 46 2.40 -1.42 -24.49
C ARG A 46 2.89 -2.86 -24.60
N ASP A 47 4.07 -3.12 -24.10
CA ASP A 47 4.72 -4.43 -23.98
C ASP A 47 4.51 -5.09 -22.61
N LEU A 48 4.18 -4.33 -21.56
CA LEU A 48 3.86 -4.89 -20.24
C LEU A 48 2.72 -5.93 -20.28
N PRO A 49 2.64 -6.90 -19.37
CA PRO A 49 1.53 -7.84 -19.39
C PRO A 49 0.18 -7.16 -19.13
N ALA A 50 -0.87 -7.59 -19.81
CA ALA A 50 -2.24 -7.14 -19.53
C ALA A 50 -2.68 -7.57 -18.12
N LEU A 51 -3.52 -6.75 -17.48
CA LEU A 51 -4.18 -7.11 -16.23
C LEU A 51 -5.40 -7.97 -16.56
N GLU A 52 -5.34 -9.26 -16.24
CA GLU A 52 -6.46 -10.18 -16.41
C GLU A 52 -7.13 -10.40 -15.06
N VAL A 53 -8.41 -10.07 -14.95
CA VAL A 53 -9.15 -10.15 -13.67
C VAL A 53 -10.04 -11.38 -13.64
N ASP A 54 -9.93 -12.16 -12.56
CA ASP A 54 -10.73 -13.35 -12.27
C ASP A 54 -11.46 -13.14 -10.94
N TYR A 55 -12.43 -12.22 -10.96
CA TYR A 55 -13.22 -11.81 -9.80
C TYR A 55 -14.66 -12.32 -9.90
N PRO A 56 -15.21 -12.91 -8.82
CA PRO A 56 -16.55 -13.46 -8.83
C PRO A 56 -17.61 -12.35 -8.75
N ARG A 57 -18.80 -12.68 -9.29
CA ARG A 57 -20.03 -11.89 -9.17
C ARG A 57 -20.69 -12.00 -7.80
N GLN A 58 -20.33 -13.02 -7.03
CA GLN A 58 -20.86 -13.27 -5.71
C GLN A 58 -19.80 -13.95 -4.85
N VAL A 59 -19.44 -13.32 -3.75
CA VAL A 59 -18.53 -13.87 -2.74
C VAL A 59 -18.92 -13.31 -1.37
N ASP A 60 -18.82 -14.14 -0.35
CA ASP A 60 -19.04 -13.73 1.04
C ASP A 60 -17.73 -13.20 1.62
N LEU A 61 -17.78 -11.98 2.14
CA LEU A 61 -16.65 -11.23 2.64
C LEU A 61 -16.80 -11.00 4.14
N ARG A 62 -15.69 -11.11 4.86
CA ARG A 62 -15.61 -10.72 6.27
C ARG A 62 -15.10 -9.30 6.40
N VAL A 63 -15.99 -8.39 6.77
CA VAL A 63 -15.69 -6.96 6.91
C VAL A 63 -15.45 -6.64 8.38
N HIS A 64 -14.32 -6.03 8.68
CA HIS A 64 -13.93 -5.67 10.04
C HIS A 64 -13.08 -4.40 10.06
N TYR A 65 -12.94 -3.82 11.24
CA TYR A 65 -12.05 -2.69 11.47
C TYR A 65 -10.67 -3.22 11.88
N VAL A 66 -9.62 -2.80 11.19
CA VAL A 66 -8.23 -3.17 11.47
C VAL A 66 -7.63 -2.11 12.38
N ARG A 67 -7.34 -2.51 13.62
CA ARG A 67 -6.73 -1.65 14.64
C ARG A 67 -5.24 -1.90 14.75
N LYS A 68 -4.46 -0.85 15.03
CA LYS A 68 -3.02 -1.00 15.32
C LYS A 68 -2.75 -1.31 16.79
N ASP A 69 -3.72 -0.99 17.66
CA ASP A 69 -3.66 -1.17 19.11
C ASP A 69 -4.32 -2.47 19.60
N GLU A 70 -4.56 -3.46 18.74
CA GLU A 70 -5.34 -4.67 19.09
C GLU A 70 -4.77 -5.43 20.32
N LYS A 71 -3.46 -5.32 20.56
CA LYS A 71 -2.79 -5.93 21.71
C LYS A 71 -2.90 -5.13 23.01
N ASP A 72 -3.37 -3.88 22.94
CA ASP A 72 -3.60 -3.01 24.11
C ASP A 72 -4.98 -3.33 24.73
N PRO A 73 -5.05 -3.79 25.99
CA PRO A 73 -6.30 -4.02 26.70
C PRO A 73 -7.16 -2.76 26.88
N ALA A 74 -6.56 -1.56 26.79
CA ALA A 74 -7.23 -0.27 26.80
C ALA A 74 -7.47 0.30 25.39
N GLY A 75 -7.36 -0.54 24.35
CA GLY A 75 -7.53 -0.15 22.97
C GLY A 75 -8.91 0.44 22.66
N CYS A 76 -9.12 0.86 21.42
CA CYS A 76 -10.30 1.66 20.99
C CYS A 76 -10.33 3.09 21.57
N SER A 77 -9.25 3.54 22.21
CA SER A 77 -9.15 4.86 22.84
C SER A 77 -8.33 5.85 22.02
N VAL A 78 -7.52 5.36 21.07
CA VAL A 78 -6.70 6.16 20.16
C VAL A 78 -6.87 5.63 18.75
N ARG A 79 -7.45 6.44 17.85
CA ARG A 79 -7.49 6.11 16.42
C ARG A 79 -6.16 6.42 15.77
N GLY A 80 -5.57 5.41 15.15
CA GLY A 80 -4.33 5.55 14.38
C GLY A 80 -4.58 6.02 12.94
N HIS A 81 -3.62 6.76 12.38
CA HIS A 81 -3.62 7.18 10.96
C HIS A 81 -3.35 6.03 9.96
N GLU A 82 -3.22 4.79 10.43
CA GLU A 82 -2.92 3.60 9.62
C GLU A 82 -3.94 2.47 9.85
N GLU A 83 -5.07 2.82 10.43
CA GLU A 83 -6.20 1.92 10.65
C GLU A 83 -7.16 2.03 9.49
N VAL A 84 -7.83 0.92 9.16
CA VAL A 84 -8.68 0.83 7.98
C VAL A 84 -9.88 -0.07 8.25
N VAL A 85 -10.94 0.12 7.47
CA VAL A 85 -11.96 -0.92 7.29
C VAL A 85 -11.51 -1.84 6.17
N GLN A 86 -11.39 -3.13 6.48
CA GLN A 86 -10.93 -4.18 5.57
C GLN A 86 -12.04 -5.20 5.32
N ALA A 87 -12.11 -5.69 4.09
CA ALA A 87 -12.89 -6.85 3.70
C ALA A 87 -11.94 -7.99 3.30
N ASP A 88 -11.98 -9.09 4.06
CA ASP A 88 -11.23 -10.29 3.73
C ASP A 88 -11.95 -11.09 2.66
N VAL A 89 -11.16 -11.64 1.74
CA VAL A 89 -11.63 -12.48 0.64
C VAL A 89 -11.28 -13.93 0.95
N PRO A 90 -12.23 -14.88 0.84
CA PRO A 90 -11.94 -16.29 1.04
C PRO A 90 -10.83 -16.78 0.09
N ALA A 91 -9.93 -17.61 0.61
CA ALA A 91 -8.78 -18.11 -0.15
C ALA A 91 -9.23 -18.80 -1.45
N GLY A 92 -8.63 -18.41 -2.57
CA GLY A 92 -8.91 -18.96 -3.90
C GLY A 92 -10.20 -18.47 -4.56
N ALA A 93 -11.01 -17.63 -3.89
CA ALA A 93 -12.28 -17.15 -4.44
C ALA A 93 -12.13 -16.09 -5.54
N ALA A 94 -11.02 -15.35 -5.55
CA ALA A 94 -10.78 -14.28 -6.50
C ALA A 94 -9.27 -14.07 -6.71
N GLY A 95 -8.89 -13.58 -7.89
CA GLY A 95 -7.52 -13.21 -8.16
C GLY A 95 -7.35 -12.50 -9.49
N ILE A 96 -6.09 -12.24 -9.84
CA ILE A 96 -5.71 -11.66 -11.13
C ILE A 96 -4.58 -12.49 -11.75
N ARG A 97 -4.41 -12.38 -13.07
CA ARG A 97 -3.23 -12.86 -13.78
C ARG A 97 -2.47 -11.69 -14.38
N LEU A 98 -1.15 -11.73 -14.26
CA LEU A 98 -0.23 -10.79 -14.86
C LEU A 98 0.92 -11.57 -15.51
N GLY A 99 0.99 -11.58 -16.83
CA GLY A 99 2.05 -12.28 -17.57
C GLY A 99 2.04 -13.79 -17.35
N GLY A 100 0.85 -14.39 -17.15
CA GLY A 100 0.69 -15.82 -16.83
C GLY A 100 0.82 -16.15 -15.34
N THR A 101 1.34 -15.26 -14.49
CA THR A 101 1.43 -15.48 -13.04
C THR A 101 0.11 -15.13 -12.37
N ARG A 102 -0.42 -16.03 -11.54
CA ARG A 102 -1.63 -15.78 -10.73
C ARG A 102 -1.26 -15.11 -9.41
N TYR A 103 -2.03 -14.10 -9.03
CA TYR A 103 -2.00 -13.47 -7.72
C TYR A 103 -3.39 -13.58 -7.09
N GLU A 104 -3.47 -14.21 -5.92
CA GLU A 104 -4.74 -14.40 -5.19
C GLU A 104 -5.11 -13.10 -4.48
N LEU A 105 -6.35 -12.63 -4.62
CA LEU A 105 -6.87 -11.51 -3.84
C LEU A 105 -7.09 -11.98 -2.41
N VAL A 106 -6.43 -11.33 -1.44
CA VAL A 106 -6.53 -11.70 -0.02
C VAL A 106 -7.44 -10.78 0.76
N GLN A 107 -7.42 -9.49 0.46
CA GLN A 107 -8.29 -8.48 1.06
C GLN A 107 -8.39 -7.25 0.18
N PHE A 108 -9.37 -6.41 0.47
CA PHE A 108 -9.30 -5.01 0.09
C PHE A 108 -9.67 -4.10 1.26
N HIS A 109 -9.17 -2.88 1.23
CA HIS A 109 -9.44 -1.85 2.23
C HIS A 109 -9.52 -0.48 1.57
N PHE A 110 -9.84 0.53 2.37
CA PHE A 110 -10.07 1.89 1.92
C PHE A 110 -9.18 2.86 2.68
N HIS A 111 -8.90 4.00 2.06
CA HIS A 111 -8.28 5.17 2.66
C HIS A 111 -9.10 6.42 2.31
N THR A 112 -9.12 7.38 3.22
CA THR A 112 -9.67 8.73 3.07
C THR A 112 -8.70 9.79 3.62
N PRO A 113 -8.24 10.75 2.81
CA PRO A 113 -8.43 10.84 1.37
C PRO A 113 -7.70 9.71 0.63
N ALA A 114 -7.69 9.74 -0.70
CA ALA A 114 -6.77 8.90 -1.46
C ALA A 114 -5.31 9.14 -1.03
N GLU A 115 -4.55 8.04 -0.98
CA GLU A 115 -3.13 8.02 -0.64
C GLU A 115 -2.31 8.48 -1.85
N HIS A 116 -2.57 7.91 -3.02
CA HIS A 116 -2.02 8.41 -4.27
C HIS A 116 -2.65 9.76 -4.64
N GLN A 117 -1.86 10.58 -5.31
CA GLN A 117 -2.37 11.76 -6.03
C GLN A 117 -2.26 11.51 -7.52
N LEU A 118 -3.26 11.92 -8.29
CA LEU A 118 -3.24 11.87 -9.75
C LEU A 118 -3.32 13.29 -10.30
N ASP A 119 -2.27 13.76 -10.97
CA ASP A 119 -2.21 15.11 -11.56
C ASP A 119 -2.61 16.23 -10.59
N TRP A 120 -2.14 16.11 -9.33
CA TRP A 120 -2.42 17.04 -8.22
C TRP A 120 -3.85 16.99 -7.69
N ASN A 121 -4.69 16.10 -8.23
CA ASN A 121 -5.99 15.81 -7.67
C ASN A 121 -5.86 14.71 -6.60
N ARG A 122 -6.44 14.97 -5.42
CA ARG A 122 -6.56 14.00 -4.34
C ARG A 122 -8.02 13.56 -4.26
N PHE A 123 -8.29 12.30 -4.59
CA PHE A 123 -9.64 11.77 -4.55
C PHE A 123 -10.15 11.63 -3.10
N PRO A 124 -11.47 11.69 -2.85
CA PRO A 124 -12.00 11.54 -1.49
C PRO A 124 -11.74 10.18 -0.85
N LEU A 125 -11.60 9.15 -1.70
CA LEU A 125 -11.34 7.78 -1.29
C LEU A 125 -10.40 7.10 -2.27
N GLU A 126 -9.63 6.15 -1.77
CA GLU A 126 -8.90 5.17 -2.56
C GLU A 126 -9.15 3.77 -1.98
N GLN A 127 -9.33 2.78 -2.84
CA GLN A 127 -9.47 1.39 -2.46
C GLN A 127 -8.23 0.62 -2.91
N HIS A 128 -7.66 -0.17 -1.99
CA HIS A 128 -6.51 -1.03 -2.26
C HIS A 128 -6.94 -2.48 -2.26
N TRP A 129 -6.68 -3.16 -3.37
CA TRP A 129 -6.94 -4.59 -3.55
C TRP A 129 -5.62 -5.33 -3.44
N VAL A 130 -5.40 -6.01 -2.31
CA VAL A 130 -4.12 -6.63 -1.99
C VAL A 130 -4.11 -8.08 -2.45
N HIS A 131 -3.10 -8.43 -3.24
CA HIS A 131 -2.92 -9.75 -3.80
C HIS A 131 -1.59 -10.37 -3.37
N ARG A 132 -1.56 -11.71 -3.34
CA ARG A 132 -0.38 -12.51 -3.03
C ARG A 132 -0.02 -13.45 -4.18
N GLY A 133 1.24 -13.38 -4.60
CA GLY A 133 1.83 -14.28 -5.58
C GLY A 133 2.25 -15.63 -4.99
N PRO A 134 2.65 -16.59 -5.85
CA PRO A 134 2.99 -17.94 -5.43
C PRO A 134 4.24 -18.02 -4.53
N ASN A 135 5.13 -17.03 -4.56
CA ASN A 135 6.34 -16.97 -3.72
C ASN A 135 6.24 -15.90 -2.62
N GLY A 136 5.03 -15.43 -2.31
CA GLY A 136 4.78 -14.41 -1.28
C GLY A 136 4.87 -12.96 -1.77
N GLU A 137 5.04 -12.74 -3.07
CA GLU A 137 5.07 -11.40 -3.67
C GLU A 137 3.77 -10.64 -3.37
N THR A 138 3.87 -9.33 -3.14
CA THR A 138 2.71 -8.47 -2.92
C THR A 138 2.42 -7.68 -4.19
N LEU A 139 1.18 -7.71 -4.66
CA LEU A 139 0.68 -6.83 -5.72
C LEU A 139 -0.55 -6.10 -5.21
N VAL A 140 -0.60 -4.78 -5.39
CA VAL A 140 -1.74 -3.96 -4.98
C VAL A 140 -2.34 -3.27 -6.21
N ILE A 141 -3.64 -3.46 -6.40
CA ILE A 141 -4.40 -2.64 -7.35
C ILE A 141 -5.00 -1.46 -6.58
N GLY A 142 -4.63 -0.24 -6.98
CA GLY A 142 -5.21 0.99 -6.45
C GLY A 142 -6.38 1.46 -7.31
N LEU A 143 -7.51 1.78 -6.68
CA LEU A 143 -8.69 2.33 -7.35
C LEU A 143 -9.12 3.62 -6.66
N PHE A 144 -8.95 4.76 -7.33
CA PHE A 144 -9.55 6.01 -6.88
C PHE A 144 -11.08 5.92 -6.93
N LEU A 145 -11.75 6.47 -5.91
CA LEU A 145 -13.21 6.49 -5.84
C LEU A 145 -13.70 7.94 -5.77
N ALA A 146 -14.49 8.34 -6.76
CA ALA A 146 -15.19 9.61 -6.79
C ALA A 146 -16.59 9.49 -6.15
N PRO A 147 -17.15 10.57 -5.57
CA PRO A 147 -18.52 10.56 -5.10
C PRO A 147 -19.50 10.50 -6.28
N GLY A 148 -20.63 9.83 -6.09
CA GLY A 148 -21.72 9.77 -7.08
C GLY A 148 -22.03 8.37 -7.60
N GLY A 149 -21.63 7.32 -6.87
CA GLY A 149 -22.16 5.97 -7.06
C GLY A 149 -23.64 5.91 -6.70
N THR A 150 -24.39 5.03 -7.37
CA THR A 150 -25.82 4.81 -7.13
C THR A 150 -26.09 3.66 -6.16
N GLY A 151 -25.06 3.13 -5.48
CA GLY A 151 -25.14 1.87 -4.75
C GLY A 151 -24.97 0.66 -5.67
N GLY A 152 -24.91 -0.53 -5.05
CA GLY A 152 -24.90 -1.82 -5.75
C GLY A 152 -23.52 -2.33 -6.14
N THR A 153 -22.44 -1.60 -5.82
CA THR A 153 -21.07 -2.13 -5.91
C THR A 153 -20.65 -2.73 -4.57
N VAL A 154 -19.60 -3.57 -4.58
CA VAL A 154 -19.04 -4.08 -3.32
C VAL A 154 -18.47 -2.96 -2.44
N GLN A 155 -17.95 -1.88 -3.03
CA GLN A 155 -17.49 -0.72 -2.25
C GLN A 155 -18.64 -0.11 -1.46
N ASP A 156 -19.81 0.05 -2.08
CA ASP A 156 -20.98 0.59 -1.40
C ASP A 156 -21.59 -0.40 -0.40
N ALA A 157 -21.50 -1.70 -0.64
CA ALA A 157 -21.95 -2.73 0.30
C ALA A 157 -21.11 -2.73 1.60
N VAL A 158 -19.79 -2.55 1.47
CA VAL A 158 -18.87 -2.45 2.62
C VAL A 158 -19.02 -1.10 3.31
N LEU A 159 -18.93 0.00 2.57
CA LEU A 159 -18.97 1.35 3.13
C LEU A 159 -20.36 1.75 3.67
N GLY A 160 -21.42 1.08 3.22
CA GLY A 160 -22.79 1.31 3.67
C GLY A 160 -23.08 0.80 5.10
N GLY A 161 -22.16 0.04 5.70
CA GLY A 161 -22.23 -0.33 7.11
C GLY A 161 -20.83 -0.50 7.68
N LEU A 162 -20.23 0.60 8.12
CA LEU A 162 -18.89 0.56 8.68
C LEU A 162 -18.93 -0.19 10.03
N PRO A 163 -18.04 -1.17 10.26
CA PRO A 163 -17.87 -1.76 11.58
C PRO A 163 -17.38 -0.68 12.55
N GLU A 164 -17.82 -0.78 13.80
CA GLU A 164 -17.21 -0.02 14.88
C GLU A 164 -15.81 -0.57 15.15
N GLU A 165 -14.91 0.28 15.60
CA GLU A 165 -13.50 -0.03 15.88
C GLU A 165 -13.30 -1.31 16.71
N CYS A 166 -14.17 -1.52 17.70
CA CYS A 166 -14.19 -2.71 18.55
C CYS A 166 -15.54 -3.43 18.51
N GLY A 167 -16.25 -3.25 17.40
CA GLY A 167 -17.50 -3.95 17.12
C GLY A 167 -17.26 -5.35 16.55
N PRO A 168 -18.33 -6.14 16.41
CA PRO A 168 -18.25 -7.42 15.75
C PRO A 168 -17.98 -7.27 14.24
N ASP A 169 -17.29 -8.25 13.67
CA ASP A 169 -17.18 -8.44 12.23
C ASP A 169 -18.57 -8.49 11.57
N ARG A 170 -18.64 -8.05 10.31
CA ARG A 170 -19.85 -8.11 9.48
C ARG A 170 -19.61 -9.03 8.29
N GLN A 171 -20.64 -9.77 7.90
CA GLN A 171 -20.65 -10.50 6.64
C GLN A 171 -21.32 -9.67 5.54
N VAL A 172 -20.65 -9.59 4.40
CA VAL A 172 -21.15 -8.88 3.21
C VAL A 172 -20.98 -9.77 1.99
N THR A 173 -22.07 -10.03 1.27
CA THR A 173 -21.99 -10.66 -0.05
C THR A 173 -21.78 -9.57 -1.11
N GLY A 174 -20.77 -9.73 -1.97
CA GLY A 174 -20.39 -8.70 -2.96
C GLY A 174 -20.16 -9.23 -4.38
N ASP A 175 -20.39 -8.36 -5.36
CA ASP A 175 -19.91 -8.52 -6.75
C ASP A 175 -18.58 -7.78 -6.90
N LEU A 176 -17.48 -8.55 -6.95
CA LEU A 176 -16.12 -7.99 -7.04
C LEU A 176 -15.80 -7.48 -8.44
N VAL A 177 -16.32 -8.11 -9.50
CA VAL A 177 -16.01 -7.68 -10.88
C VAL A 177 -16.74 -6.38 -11.24
N ALA A 178 -17.94 -6.15 -10.70
CA ALA A 178 -18.66 -4.88 -10.87
C ALA A 178 -17.97 -3.69 -10.19
N ALA A 179 -17.02 -3.96 -9.28
CA ALA A 179 -16.28 -2.96 -8.54
C ALA A 179 -15.25 -2.22 -9.41
N LEU A 180 -14.78 -2.86 -10.48
CA LEU A 180 -13.72 -2.33 -11.33
C LEU A 180 -14.28 -1.59 -12.56
N PRO A 181 -13.59 -0.55 -13.06
CA PRO A 181 -13.92 0.07 -14.34
C PRO A 181 -13.76 -0.93 -15.51
N ARG A 182 -14.46 -0.67 -16.61
CA ARG A 182 -14.34 -1.49 -17.84
C ARG A 182 -12.96 -1.36 -18.51
N ASP A 183 -12.39 -0.16 -18.45
CA ASP A 183 -11.06 0.18 -18.93
C ASP A 183 -10.09 -0.05 -17.76
N LEU A 184 -9.20 -1.03 -17.96
CA LEU A 184 -8.26 -1.51 -16.96
C LEU A 184 -6.85 -0.97 -17.19
N SER A 185 -6.75 0.17 -17.89
CA SER A 185 -5.49 0.89 -18.04
C SER A 185 -4.89 1.23 -16.66
N THR A 186 -3.59 1.04 -16.48
CA THR A 186 -2.91 1.16 -15.18
C THR A 186 -1.65 2.02 -15.25
N PHE A 187 -1.40 2.79 -14.20
CA PHE A 187 -0.08 3.30 -13.85
C PHE A 187 0.61 2.26 -12.97
N ARG A 188 1.85 1.89 -13.33
CA ARG A 188 2.59 0.81 -12.69
C ARG A 188 3.94 1.27 -12.20
N TYR A 189 4.30 0.85 -10.99
CA TYR A 189 5.59 1.12 -10.38
C TYR A 189 5.88 0.11 -9.25
N GLU A 190 7.14 -0.03 -8.85
CA GLU A 190 7.53 -0.77 -7.65
C GLU A 190 7.57 0.18 -6.44
N GLY A 191 6.92 -0.24 -5.37
CA GLY A 191 6.67 0.57 -4.19
C GLY A 191 6.78 -0.22 -2.89
N SER A 192 6.06 0.27 -1.89
CA SER A 192 5.99 -0.34 -0.56
C SER A 192 4.55 -0.56 -0.11
N LEU A 193 4.37 -1.19 1.04
CA LEU A 193 3.16 -1.00 1.85
C LEU A 193 3.06 0.46 2.30
N THR A 194 1.84 0.97 2.48
CA THR A 194 1.57 2.34 2.91
C THR A 194 1.35 2.48 4.41
N THR A 195 1.35 1.37 5.14
CA THR A 195 1.34 1.32 6.60
C THR A 195 2.57 0.60 7.14
N ASP A 196 2.91 0.81 8.41
CA ASP A 196 4.00 0.09 9.09
C ASP A 196 3.90 -1.44 8.86
N PRO A 197 5.02 -2.12 8.53
CA PRO A 197 6.42 -1.64 8.51
C PRO A 197 6.90 -1.06 7.17
N TYR A 198 5.99 -0.60 6.31
CA TYR A 198 6.27 -0.02 4.99
C TYR A 198 7.18 -0.89 4.11
N SER A 199 6.98 -2.21 4.16
CA SER A 199 7.83 -3.18 3.47
C SER A 199 7.84 -3.01 1.97
N GLU A 200 9.03 -3.20 1.39
CA GLU A 200 9.30 -3.30 -0.05
C GLU A 200 9.75 -4.73 -0.39
N PRO A 201 9.56 -5.20 -1.64
CA PRO A 201 8.86 -4.53 -2.73
C PRO A 201 7.35 -4.86 -2.76
N VAL A 202 6.57 -3.91 -3.29
CA VAL A 202 5.16 -4.09 -3.66
C VAL A 202 4.97 -3.67 -5.11
N SER A 203 4.38 -4.54 -5.93
CA SER A 203 3.98 -4.19 -7.30
C SER A 203 2.68 -3.39 -7.28
N TRP A 204 2.73 -2.11 -7.61
CA TRP A 204 1.56 -1.25 -7.66
C TRP A 204 0.98 -1.16 -9.07
N LEU A 205 -0.32 -1.42 -9.19
CA LEU A 205 -1.12 -1.22 -10.41
C LEU A 205 -2.27 -0.25 -10.07
N VAL A 206 -2.04 1.05 -10.21
CA VAL A 206 -3.08 2.06 -9.95
C VAL A 206 -3.92 2.26 -11.22
N LEU A 207 -5.22 1.98 -11.15
CA LEU A 207 -6.14 2.12 -12.28
C LEU A 207 -6.25 3.59 -12.71
N ALA A 208 -6.08 3.84 -14.01
CA ALA A 208 -6.17 5.18 -14.59
C ALA A 208 -7.62 5.70 -14.60
N ARG A 209 -8.60 4.79 -14.61
CA ARG A 209 -10.01 5.11 -14.43
C ARG A 209 -10.39 4.99 -12.96
N HIS A 210 -11.08 6.01 -12.46
CA HIS A 210 -11.65 5.99 -11.12
C HIS A 210 -12.99 5.24 -11.10
N GLY A 211 -13.27 4.58 -9.98
CA GLY A 211 -14.58 4.06 -9.63
C GLY A 211 -15.45 5.15 -9.01
N LYS A 212 -16.59 4.72 -8.45
CA LYS A 212 -17.50 5.58 -7.71
C LYS A 212 -17.97 4.90 -6.43
N ALA A 213 -18.20 5.70 -5.41
CA ALA A 213 -18.93 5.31 -4.20
C ALA A 213 -20.10 6.27 -3.98
N ALA A 214 -21.16 5.82 -3.31
CA ALA A 214 -22.24 6.68 -2.88
C ALA A 214 -21.68 7.82 -2.01
N ALA A 215 -22.13 9.05 -2.26
CA ALA A 215 -21.60 10.22 -1.57
C ALA A 215 -21.83 10.15 -0.04
N THR A 216 -22.93 9.52 0.38
CA THR A 216 -23.24 9.25 1.79
C THR A 216 -22.22 8.32 2.43
N ASN A 217 -21.81 7.26 1.71
CA ASN A 217 -20.83 6.29 2.15
C ASN A 217 -19.44 6.91 2.26
N ALA A 218 -19.01 7.68 1.25
CA ALA A 218 -17.74 8.40 1.31
C ALA A 218 -17.69 9.40 2.48
N LYS A 219 -18.80 10.10 2.76
CA LYS A 219 -18.90 11.00 3.91
C LYS A 219 -18.90 10.24 5.24
N ALA A 220 -19.53 9.07 5.32
CA ALA A 220 -19.52 8.23 6.52
C ALA A 220 -18.10 7.75 6.83
N TYR A 221 -17.36 7.29 5.81
CA TYR A 221 -15.97 6.87 5.97
C TYR A 221 -15.05 8.00 6.43
N ARG A 222 -15.19 9.20 5.84
CA ARG A 222 -14.47 10.40 6.32
C ARG A 222 -14.76 10.74 7.78
N ARG A 223 -15.96 10.47 8.30
CA ARG A 223 -16.27 10.70 9.72
C ARG A 223 -15.61 9.68 10.63
N LEU A 224 -15.32 8.48 10.12
CA LEU A 224 -14.56 7.46 10.86
C LEU A 224 -13.10 7.91 11.01
N PHE A 225 -12.54 8.56 9.99
CA PHE A 225 -11.17 9.10 9.98
C PHE A 225 -11.18 10.62 9.74
N PRO A 226 -11.50 11.45 10.76
CA PRO A 226 -11.67 12.90 10.58
C PRO A 226 -10.40 13.60 10.11
N GLU A 227 -9.23 13.19 10.63
CA GLU A 227 -7.90 13.65 10.20
C GLU A 227 -7.40 12.91 8.95
N GLY A 228 -8.09 11.84 8.56
CA GLY A 228 -7.68 10.89 7.55
C GLY A 228 -6.73 9.80 8.04
N ASP A 229 -6.71 8.71 7.28
CA ASP A 229 -5.93 7.48 7.44
C ASP A 229 -4.96 7.28 6.26
N ALA A 230 -4.65 8.36 5.54
CA ALA A 230 -3.85 8.33 4.32
C ALA A 230 -2.43 8.82 4.59
N ARG A 231 -1.43 8.01 4.23
CA ARG A 231 -0.04 8.42 4.18
C ARG A 231 0.17 9.48 3.09
N GLU A 232 1.07 10.42 3.34
CA GLU A 232 1.45 11.42 2.35
C GLU A 232 2.30 10.80 1.21
N PRO A 233 2.24 11.34 -0.02
CA PRO A 233 3.06 10.89 -1.14
C PRO A 233 4.56 10.96 -0.85
N GLN A 234 5.25 9.91 -1.25
CA GLN A 234 6.68 9.72 -1.08
C GLN A 234 7.43 10.07 -2.38
N PRO A 235 8.70 10.48 -2.29
CA PRO A 235 9.52 10.75 -3.46
C PRO A 235 9.69 9.55 -4.39
N LEU A 236 9.78 9.79 -5.70
CA LEU A 236 10.00 8.72 -6.68
C LEU A 236 11.40 8.10 -6.61
N ASN A 237 12.42 8.83 -6.13
CA ASN A 237 13.80 8.32 -5.94
C ASN A 237 14.33 7.58 -7.18
N GLY A 238 14.18 8.21 -8.35
CA GLY A 238 14.64 7.66 -9.63
C GLY A 238 13.71 6.63 -10.29
N ARG A 239 12.64 6.18 -9.61
CA ARG A 239 11.63 5.29 -10.22
C ARG A 239 10.88 5.98 -11.35
N VAL A 240 10.56 5.21 -12.37
CA VAL A 240 9.73 5.62 -13.51
C VAL A 240 8.35 5.00 -13.37
N VAL A 241 7.31 5.82 -13.47
CA VAL A 241 5.92 5.33 -13.56
C VAL A 241 5.63 4.92 -15.01
N GLN A 242 5.20 3.69 -15.19
CA GLN A 242 4.81 3.16 -16.50
C GLN A 242 3.30 3.24 -16.68
N TYR A 243 2.83 3.72 -17.83
CA TYR A 243 1.43 3.69 -18.19
C TYR A 243 1.14 2.53 -19.15
N ARG A 244 0.32 1.58 -18.69
CA ARG A 244 -0.19 0.47 -19.49
C ARG A 244 -1.63 0.74 -19.91
N PRO A 245 -1.91 1.13 -21.17
CA PRO A 245 -3.27 1.19 -21.68
C PRO A 245 -3.86 -0.22 -21.87
N GLN A 246 -5.15 -0.39 -21.59
CA GLN A 246 -5.89 -1.64 -21.76
C GLN A 246 -7.38 -1.42 -22.04
#